data_AF-A0A7J8LQ63-F1
#
_entry.id   AF-A0A7J8LQ63-F1
#
_cell.length_a   1.000
_cell.length_b   1.000
_cell.length_c   1.000
_cell.angle_alpha   90.00
_cell.angle_beta   90.00
_cell.angle_gamma   90.00
#
_symmetry.space_group_name_H-M   'P 1'
#
loop_
_entity.id
_entity.type
_entity.pdbx_description
1 polymer ?
#
loop_
_entity_poly.entity_id
_entity_poly.type
_entity_poly.pdbx_seq_one_letter_code
_entity_poly.pdbx_strand_id
1 'polypeptide(L)'
;MVQALPQYSEQIEKLSLHVEIAGKINRIITEQGLKELGQLEQDLVFGDAGMKDVIKFLTTNEAVSHENKLRLMMILAAIYPEKFEGEKGLSLMKLAKLSTEDANAVNNMSLLAPLSESKKGSASSFSLKFDIHKKKRAARKDRCSEQETWQLSRFYPIIEELVEKLSLGELSKDDYPCMNDPSPSFHGSSPAAASIHEAPVAHSMRSRRTPTWARPRGSDDGYSSDSVIRHTSSDLKKRGKRIFVFIAGGATRSELRVCHKLTGKLNREVVLGSTSIDDPQQFITKLKQLTPSEISLDDLQI
;
A
#
# COMPACT_ATOMS: atom_id res chain seq x y z
N MET A 1 32.43 29.66 5.18
CA MET A 1 31.71 29.39 3.91
C MET A 1 30.37 30.12 3.77
N VAL A 2 29.67 30.48 4.86
CA VAL A 2 28.31 31.09 4.79
C VAL A 2 28.30 32.57 4.33
N GLN A 3 29.41 33.30 4.43
CA GLN A 3 29.45 34.73 4.08
C GLN A 3 29.65 35.05 2.58
N ALA A 4 29.92 34.05 1.72
CA ALA A 4 30.38 34.34 0.36
C ALA A 4 29.27 34.40 -0.71
N LEU A 5 28.09 33.82 -0.49
CA LEU A 5 27.04 33.72 -1.52
C LEU A 5 25.61 33.67 -0.93
N PRO A 6 24.97 34.82 -0.65
CA PRO A 6 23.61 34.87 -0.10
C PRO A 6 22.55 34.29 -1.05
N GLN A 7 22.82 34.20 -2.36
CA GLN A 7 21.92 33.58 -3.35
C GLN A 7 21.76 32.06 -3.16
N TYR A 8 22.70 31.41 -2.47
CA TYR A 8 22.67 29.97 -2.20
C TYR A 8 22.38 29.64 -0.73
N SER A 9 22.05 30.63 0.11
CA SER A 9 21.80 30.40 1.54
C SER A 9 20.69 29.37 1.75
N GLU A 10 19.55 29.53 1.05
CA GLU A 10 18.41 28.62 1.16
C GLU A 10 18.75 27.18 0.72
N GLN A 11 19.56 27.03 -0.34
CA GLN A 11 19.98 25.71 -0.80
C GLN A 11 20.94 25.04 0.18
N ILE A 12 21.86 25.83 0.77
CA ILE A 12 22.79 25.36 1.81
C ILE A 12 22.02 24.96 3.07
N GLU A 13 21.02 25.74 3.48
CA GLU A 13 20.16 25.42 4.62
C GLU A 13 19.41 24.11 4.41
N LYS A 14 18.76 23.93 3.23
CA LYS A 14 18.08 22.68 2.87
C LYS A 14 19.04 21.49 2.88
N LEU A 15 20.23 21.63 2.29
CA LEU A 15 21.24 20.57 2.28
C LEU A 15 21.69 20.24 3.70
N SER A 16 21.95 21.25 4.53
CA SER A 16 22.38 21.07 5.91
C SER A 16 21.32 20.33 6.74
N LEU A 17 20.04 20.67 6.53
CA LEU A 17 18.92 19.97 7.17
C LEU A 17 18.89 18.49 6.76
N HIS A 18 19.04 18.17 5.48
CA HIS A 18 19.05 16.78 5.02
C HIS A 18 20.24 15.98 5.56
N VAL A 19 21.42 16.61 5.68
CA VAL A 19 22.60 15.99 6.31
C VAL A 19 22.34 15.70 7.79
N GLU A 20 21.72 16.63 8.51
CA GLU A 20 21.37 16.44 9.92
C GLU A 20 20.35 15.29 10.09
N ILE A 21 19.30 15.27 9.26
CA ILE A 21 18.29 14.19 9.25
C ILE A 21 18.95 12.84 8.97
N ALA A 22 19.77 12.74 7.91
CA ALA A 22 20.47 11.49 7.57
C ALA A 22 21.41 11.04 8.71
N GLY A 23 22.10 11.99 9.35
CA GLY A 23 22.93 11.74 10.52
C GLY A 23 22.11 11.18 11.70
N LYS A 24 20.96 11.77 12.01
CA LYS A 24 20.05 11.29 13.07
C LYS A 24 19.51 9.88 12.76
N ILE A 25 19.08 9.64 11.52
CA ILE A 25 18.59 8.33 11.08
C ILE A 25 19.67 7.25 11.24
N ASN A 26 20.90 7.52 10.79
CA ASN A 26 21.99 6.55 10.89
C ASN A 26 22.38 6.23 12.35
N ARG A 27 22.33 7.22 13.23
CA ARG A 27 22.54 7.00 14.68
C ARG A 27 21.47 6.07 15.24
N ILE A 28 20.19 6.36 14.99
CA ILE A 28 19.06 5.54 15.46
C ILE A 28 19.16 4.10 14.92
N ILE A 29 19.48 3.92 13.64
CA ILE A 29 19.66 2.58 13.02
C ILE A 29 20.73 1.77 13.75
N THR A 30 21.82 2.44 14.13
CA THR A 30 22.97 1.80 14.79
C THR A 30 22.69 1.52 16.26
N GLU A 31 22.20 2.52 17.00
CA GLU A 31 21.92 2.43 18.44
C GLU A 31 20.83 1.40 18.76
N GLN A 32 19.82 1.27 17.90
CA GLN A 32 18.72 0.32 18.10
C GLN A 32 18.93 -1.02 17.38
N GLY A 33 20.06 -1.24 16.69
CA GLY A 33 20.34 -2.49 15.98
C GLY A 33 19.32 -2.81 14.87
N LEU A 34 18.78 -1.79 14.19
CA LEU A 34 17.64 -1.95 13.27
C LEU A 34 17.98 -2.74 12.00
N LYS A 35 19.27 -2.89 11.67
CA LYS A 35 19.71 -3.66 10.50
C LYS A 35 19.38 -5.15 10.66
N GLU A 36 19.72 -5.74 11.79
CA GLU A 36 19.46 -7.16 12.06
C GLU A 36 17.96 -7.42 12.19
N LEU A 37 17.26 -6.55 12.92
CA LEU A 37 15.80 -6.62 13.05
C LEU A 37 15.12 -6.51 11.67
N GLY A 38 15.50 -5.51 10.88
CA GLY A 38 14.93 -5.30 9.54
C GLY A 38 15.18 -6.48 8.61
N GLN A 39 16.35 -7.12 8.69
CA GLN A 39 16.62 -8.33 7.91
C GLN A 39 15.69 -9.48 8.31
N LEU A 40 15.53 -9.71 9.62
CA LEU A 40 14.63 -10.75 10.12
C LEU A 40 13.16 -10.47 9.71
N GLU A 41 12.71 -9.23 9.75
CA GLU A 41 11.37 -8.85 9.28
C GLU A 41 11.17 -9.18 7.80
N GLN A 42 12.14 -8.86 6.94
CA GLN A 42 12.11 -9.23 5.53
C GLN A 42 12.06 -10.75 5.36
N ASP A 43 12.97 -11.46 6.03
CA ASP A 43 13.12 -12.91 5.90
C ASP A 43 11.85 -13.63 6.36
N LEU A 44 11.14 -13.12 7.36
CA LEU A 44 9.83 -13.65 7.76
C LEU A 44 8.79 -13.50 6.66
N VAL A 45 8.67 -12.31 6.08
CA VAL A 45 7.65 -12.01 5.06
C VAL A 45 7.87 -12.82 3.77
N PHE A 46 9.12 -13.05 3.38
CA PHE A 46 9.48 -13.85 2.20
C PHE A 46 9.63 -15.35 2.49
N GLY A 47 9.52 -15.78 3.76
CA GLY A 47 9.61 -17.18 4.16
C GLY A 47 11.05 -17.73 4.24
N ASP A 48 12.06 -16.87 4.20
CA ASP A 48 13.46 -17.22 4.40
C ASP A 48 13.72 -17.62 5.85
N ALA A 49 13.07 -16.94 6.81
CA ALA A 49 13.11 -17.21 8.25
C ALA A 49 11.77 -17.72 8.79
N GLY A 50 11.79 -18.25 10.01
CA GLY A 50 10.59 -18.69 10.72
C GLY A 50 10.64 -18.44 12.22
N MET A 51 9.72 -19.08 12.95
CA MET A 51 9.56 -18.88 14.39
C MET A 51 10.83 -19.19 15.21
N LYS A 52 11.66 -20.14 14.76
CA LYS A 52 12.92 -20.48 15.44
C LYS A 52 13.91 -19.32 15.42
N ASP A 53 13.97 -18.60 14.30
CA ASP A 53 14.86 -17.45 14.11
C ASP A 53 14.39 -16.26 14.96
N VAL A 54 13.07 -16.07 15.07
CA VAL A 54 12.46 -15.09 15.99
C VAL A 54 12.78 -15.42 17.44
N ILE A 55 12.61 -16.67 17.88
CA ILE A 55 12.95 -17.10 19.24
C ILE A 55 14.43 -16.86 19.53
N LYS A 56 15.31 -17.23 18.59
CA LYS A 56 16.76 -16.99 18.70
C LYS A 56 17.05 -15.50 18.84
N PHE A 57 16.49 -14.67 17.96
CA PHE A 57 16.67 -13.22 17.99
C PHE A 57 16.21 -12.61 19.32
N LEU A 58 15.02 -12.95 19.81
CA LEU A 58 14.48 -12.45 21.08
C LEU A 58 15.34 -12.87 22.29
N THR A 59 15.96 -14.04 22.23
CA THR A 59 16.82 -14.56 23.32
C THR A 59 18.22 -13.93 23.28
N THR A 60 18.78 -13.70 22.09
CA THR A 60 20.13 -13.13 21.94
C THR A 60 20.14 -11.61 22.11
N ASN A 61 19.08 -10.92 21.67
CA ASN A 61 19.04 -9.47 21.62
C ASN A 61 18.05 -8.88 22.64
N GLU A 62 18.36 -9.03 23.94
CA GLU A 62 17.48 -8.56 25.02
C GLU A 62 17.28 -7.04 25.01
N ALA A 63 18.28 -6.28 24.54
CA ALA A 63 18.31 -4.81 24.48
C ALA A 63 17.38 -4.19 23.43
N VAL A 64 16.74 -5.01 22.58
CA VAL A 64 15.79 -4.51 21.56
C VAL A 64 14.60 -3.85 22.24
N SER A 65 14.20 -2.69 21.71
CA SER A 65 13.07 -1.93 22.23
C SER A 65 11.79 -2.77 22.26
N HIS A 66 10.95 -2.49 23.25
CA HIS A 66 9.67 -3.16 23.42
C HIS A 66 8.78 -3.06 22.17
N GLU A 67 8.77 -1.87 21.54
CA GLU A 67 8.02 -1.62 20.30
C GLU A 67 8.50 -2.50 19.14
N ASN A 68 9.82 -2.66 18.99
CA ASN A 68 10.39 -3.50 17.93
C ASN A 68 10.06 -4.97 18.15
N LYS A 69 10.05 -5.45 19.40
CA LYS A 69 9.60 -6.81 19.76
C LYS A 69 8.12 -7.00 19.40
N LEU A 70 7.28 -6.04 19.75
CA LEU A 70 5.86 -6.07 19.43
C LEU A 70 5.62 -6.08 17.91
N ARG A 71 6.30 -5.22 17.15
CA ARG A 71 6.20 -5.19 15.69
C ARG A 71 6.58 -6.52 15.06
N LEU A 72 7.67 -7.13 15.51
CA LEU A 72 8.12 -8.45 15.05
C LEU A 72 7.06 -9.53 15.34
N MET A 73 6.45 -9.48 16.52
CA MET A 73 5.39 -10.41 16.91
C MET A 73 4.11 -10.22 16.08
N MET A 74 3.74 -8.99 15.76
CA MET A 74 2.60 -8.69 14.88
C MET A 74 2.84 -9.16 13.45
N ILE A 75 4.05 -9.00 12.91
CA ILE A 75 4.43 -9.56 11.60
C ILE A 75 4.28 -11.09 11.62
N LEU A 76 4.76 -11.75 12.68
CA LEU A 76 4.61 -13.19 12.81
C LEU A 76 3.14 -13.62 12.91
N ALA A 77 2.30 -12.87 13.63
CA ALA A 77 0.87 -13.13 13.75
C ALA A 77 0.12 -12.94 12.43
N ALA A 78 0.52 -11.97 11.61
CA ALA A 78 -0.03 -11.79 10.27
C ALA A 78 0.29 -12.95 9.32
N ILE A 79 1.48 -13.57 9.46
CA ILE A 79 1.93 -14.67 8.58
C ILE A 79 1.43 -16.03 9.08
N TYR A 80 1.38 -16.22 10.40
CA TYR A 80 1.08 -17.48 11.07
C TYR A 80 0.05 -17.29 12.21
N PRO A 81 -1.19 -16.88 11.92
CA PRO A 81 -2.21 -16.63 12.94
C PRO A 81 -2.47 -17.86 13.82
N GLU A 82 -2.43 -19.07 13.24
CA GLU A 82 -2.66 -20.32 13.97
C GLU A 82 -1.58 -20.64 15.02
N LYS A 83 -0.43 -19.95 14.98
CA LYS A 83 0.65 -20.13 15.97
C LYS A 83 0.42 -19.32 17.24
N PHE A 84 -0.46 -18.34 17.17
CA PHE A 84 -0.85 -17.51 18.29
C PHE A 84 -2.06 -18.08 19.05
N GLU A 85 -2.69 -19.14 18.51
CA GLU A 85 -3.73 -19.89 19.19
C GLU A 85 -3.14 -20.90 20.20
N GLY A 86 -3.68 -20.91 21.41
CA GLY A 86 -3.33 -21.87 22.47
C GLY A 86 -2.02 -21.58 23.22
N GLU A 87 -1.50 -22.60 23.91
CA GLU A 87 -0.37 -22.46 24.85
C GLU A 87 0.94 -21.99 24.18
N LYS A 88 1.15 -22.36 22.91
CA LYS A 88 2.36 -21.97 22.16
C LYS A 88 2.40 -20.46 21.93
N GLY A 89 1.28 -19.84 21.55
CA GLY A 89 1.17 -18.39 21.41
C GLY A 89 1.47 -17.67 22.72
N LEU A 90 0.86 -18.13 23.83
CA LEU A 90 1.11 -17.58 25.16
C LEU A 90 2.59 -17.70 25.58
N SER A 91 3.23 -18.83 25.28
CA SER A 91 4.66 -19.02 25.59
C SER A 91 5.55 -18.05 24.80
N LEU A 92 5.19 -17.77 23.54
CA LEU A 92 5.95 -16.87 22.67
C LEU A 92 5.79 -15.40 23.11
N MET A 93 4.58 -15.00 23.49
CA MET A 93 4.33 -13.67 24.06
C MET A 93 5.09 -13.46 25.38
N LYS A 94 5.15 -14.49 26.23
CA LYS A 94 5.96 -14.46 27.47
C LYS A 94 7.45 -14.34 27.18
N LEU A 95 7.96 -15.08 26.20
CA LEU A 95 9.37 -14.97 25.77
C LEU A 95 9.71 -13.55 25.29
N ALA A 96 8.80 -12.94 24.53
CA ALA A 96 8.95 -11.56 24.06
C ALA A 96 8.79 -10.50 25.18
N LYS A 97 8.44 -10.91 26.41
CA LYS A 97 8.20 -10.04 27.58
C LYS A 97 7.12 -8.98 27.29
N LEU A 98 6.07 -9.34 26.53
CA LEU A 98 4.99 -8.42 26.17
C LEU A 98 4.05 -8.14 27.35
N SER A 99 3.53 -6.92 27.42
CA SER A 99 2.43 -6.60 28.36
C SER A 99 1.12 -7.24 27.89
N THR A 100 0.11 -7.26 28.76
CA THR A 100 -1.24 -7.74 28.41
C THR A 100 -1.85 -6.91 27.28
N GLU A 101 -1.65 -5.60 27.26
CA GLU A 101 -2.14 -4.72 26.21
C GLU A 101 -1.48 -5.00 24.85
N ASP A 102 -0.17 -5.28 24.86
CA ASP A 102 0.56 -5.60 23.63
C ASP A 102 0.20 -6.98 23.11
N ALA A 103 0.00 -7.95 24.01
CA ALA A 103 -0.52 -9.27 23.66
C ALA A 103 -1.90 -9.16 23.00
N ASN A 104 -2.77 -8.28 23.51
CA ASN A 104 -4.06 -8.01 22.88
C ASN A 104 -3.90 -7.45 21.47
N ALA A 105 -2.98 -6.50 21.25
CA ALA A 105 -2.71 -5.97 19.90
C ALA A 105 -2.26 -7.06 18.92
N VAL A 106 -1.40 -8.00 19.37
CA VAL A 106 -0.98 -9.15 18.55
C VAL A 106 -2.16 -10.05 18.22
N ASN A 107 -3.02 -10.36 19.19
CA ASN A 107 -4.21 -11.19 18.96
C ASN A 107 -5.22 -10.50 18.02
N ASN A 108 -5.37 -9.19 18.14
CA ASN A 108 -6.27 -8.38 17.31
C ASN A 108 -5.83 -8.31 15.84
N MET A 109 -4.59 -8.69 15.51
CA MET A 109 -4.18 -8.88 14.11
C MET A 109 -5.06 -9.89 13.38
N SER A 110 -5.61 -10.88 14.09
CA SER A 110 -6.54 -11.88 13.51
C SER A 110 -7.87 -11.27 13.07
N LEU A 111 -8.29 -10.14 13.66
CA LEU A 111 -9.52 -9.44 13.29
C LEU A 111 -9.37 -8.68 11.96
N LEU A 112 -8.14 -8.34 11.59
CA LEU A 112 -7.80 -7.69 10.32
C LEU A 112 -7.48 -8.70 9.21
N ALA A 113 -7.14 -9.94 9.58
CA ALA A 113 -6.94 -11.01 8.62
C ALA A 113 -8.31 -11.48 8.07
N PRO A 114 -8.38 -11.89 6.79
CA PRO A 114 -9.58 -12.57 6.29
C PRO A 114 -9.88 -13.73 7.24
N LEU A 115 -11.11 -13.78 7.78
CA LEU A 115 -11.57 -14.88 8.63
C LEU A 115 -11.20 -16.19 7.94
N SER A 116 -10.15 -16.85 8.44
CA SER A 116 -9.78 -18.17 7.95
C SER A 116 -10.98 -19.05 8.20
N GLU A 117 -11.60 -19.58 7.15
CA GLU A 117 -12.74 -20.47 7.21
C GLU A 117 -12.44 -21.62 8.18
N SER A 118 -12.88 -21.43 9.41
CA SER A 118 -12.75 -22.40 10.47
C SER A 118 -14.01 -22.30 11.31
N LYS A 119 -15.11 -22.82 10.74
CA LYS A 119 -16.12 -23.64 11.43
C LYS A 119 -17.35 -23.90 10.53
N LYS A 120 -17.42 -25.11 9.96
CA LYS A 120 -18.43 -26.15 10.26
C LYS A 120 -18.47 -27.17 9.11
N GLY A 121 -18.36 -28.44 9.47
CA GLY A 121 -18.63 -29.52 8.52
C GLY A 121 -20.12 -29.57 8.16
N SER A 122 -20.40 -29.66 6.86
CA SER A 122 -21.38 -30.57 6.26
C SER A 122 -21.20 -30.54 4.74
N ALA A 123 -21.50 -31.66 4.09
CA ALA A 123 -21.12 -32.01 2.74
C ALA A 123 -21.67 -31.08 1.63
N SER A 124 -20.79 -30.71 0.68
CA SER A 124 -21.03 -30.60 -0.78
C SER A 124 -19.83 -29.85 -1.40
N SER A 125 -18.81 -30.58 -1.89
CA SER A 125 -18.55 -30.80 -3.32
C SER A 125 -17.82 -29.64 -4.02
N PHE A 126 -16.58 -29.93 -4.44
CA PHE A 126 -15.63 -29.12 -5.23
C PHE A 126 -14.91 -27.93 -4.56
N SER A 127 -13.91 -28.24 -3.72
CA SER A 127 -12.70 -27.40 -3.64
C SER A 127 -11.55 -28.12 -4.34
N LEU A 128 -11.06 -27.53 -5.43
CA LEU A 128 -9.91 -28.03 -6.16
C LEU A 128 -8.66 -27.85 -5.30
N LYS A 129 -8.24 -28.96 -4.68
CA LYS A 129 -6.89 -29.11 -4.15
C LYS A 129 -5.91 -29.12 -5.31
N PHE A 130 -4.96 -28.20 -5.31
CA PHE A 130 -3.70 -28.36 -6.03
C PHE A 130 -2.51 -28.25 -5.05
N ASP A 131 -1.86 -29.40 -4.91
CA ASP A 131 -0.48 -29.70 -4.53
C ASP A 131 0.12 -29.27 -3.18
N ILE A 132 0.08 -30.25 -2.28
CA ILE A 132 1.23 -30.88 -1.61
C ILE A 132 2.59 -30.32 -2.06
N HIS A 133 3.16 -29.44 -1.24
CA HIS A 133 4.45 -29.62 -0.59
C HIS A 133 4.44 -28.70 0.64
N LYS A 134 5.16 -29.03 1.71
CA LYS A 134 5.41 -28.15 2.85
C LYS A 134 6.19 -26.90 2.39
N LYS A 135 5.55 -26.01 1.63
CA LYS A 135 6.10 -24.70 1.28
C LYS A 135 6.07 -23.87 2.55
N LYS A 136 7.24 -23.40 2.96
CA LYS A 136 7.38 -22.24 3.86
C LYS A 136 6.31 -21.21 3.45
N ARG A 137 5.40 -20.84 4.36
CA ARG A 137 4.36 -19.84 4.06
C ARG A 137 5.04 -18.49 3.87
N ALA A 138 5.43 -18.19 2.64
CA ALA A 138 5.89 -16.86 2.25
C ALA A 138 4.64 -16.00 2.04
N ALA A 139 4.52 -14.90 2.80
CA ALA A 139 3.41 -13.97 2.67
C ALA A 139 3.53 -13.10 1.41
N ARG A 140 4.76 -12.87 0.94
CA ARG A 140 5.03 -12.18 -0.34
C ARG A 140 5.98 -13.00 -1.21
N LYS A 141 5.80 -12.89 -2.52
CA LYS A 141 6.70 -13.47 -3.51
C LYS A 141 7.84 -12.50 -3.78
N ASP A 142 9.07 -13.01 -3.75
CA ASP A 142 10.25 -12.21 -4.10
C ASP A 142 10.16 -11.75 -5.57
N ARG A 143 10.45 -10.47 -5.79
CA ARG A 143 10.50 -9.87 -7.11
C ARG A 143 11.97 -9.70 -7.45
N CYS A 144 12.46 -10.52 -8.36
CA CYS A 144 13.78 -10.35 -8.95
C CYS A 144 13.75 -9.07 -9.82
N SER A 145 13.87 -7.90 -9.20
CA SER A 145 14.06 -6.62 -9.90
C SER A 145 15.53 -6.26 -9.88
N GLU A 146 16.06 -5.80 -11.01
CA GLU A 146 17.48 -5.49 -11.31
C GLU A 146 18.14 -4.42 -10.41
N GLN A 147 17.50 -4.00 -9.32
CA GLN A 147 18.05 -3.03 -8.37
C GLN A 147 18.36 -3.71 -7.03
N GLU A 148 19.40 -4.55 -7.06
CA GLU A 148 20.15 -5.02 -5.88
C GLU A 148 20.90 -3.86 -5.21
N THR A 149 20.21 -2.81 -4.77
CA THR A 149 20.90 -1.68 -4.10
C THR A 149 20.76 -1.72 -2.58
N TRP A 150 19.75 -2.41 -2.02
CA TRP A 150 19.57 -2.47 -0.56
C TRP A 150 18.89 -3.78 -0.11
N GLN A 151 19.66 -4.71 0.47
CA GLN A 151 19.15 -6.01 0.96
C GLN A 151 17.98 -5.90 1.95
N LEU A 152 17.88 -4.78 2.68
CA LEU A 152 16.81 -4.49 3.65
C LEU A 152 15.51 -3.94 3.02
N SER A 153 15.40 -3.80 1.70
CA SER A 153 14.27 -3.13 1.02
C SER A 153 13.55 -4.02 0.00
N ARG A 154 13.51 -5.35 0.22
CA ARG A 154 12.82 -6.30 -0.67
C ARG A 154 11.29 -6.14 -0.60
N PHE A 155 10.74 -5.80 0.56
CA PHE A 155 9.30 -5.68 0.77
C PHE A 155 8.66 -4.59 -0.10
N TYR A 156 7.57 -4.96 -0.75
CA TYR A 156 6.70 -4.05 -1.48
C TYR A 156 5.25 -4.19 -0.99
N PRO A 157 4.58 -3.07 -0.68
CA PRO A 157 3.16 -3.02 -0.34
C PRO A 157 2.27 -3.70 -1.40
N ILE A 158 1.16 -4.30 -0.94
CA ILE A 158 0.19 -5.00 -1.81
C ILE A 158 -0.38 -4.06 -2.88
N ILE A 159 -0.57 -2.78 -2.56
CA ILE A 159 -1.03 -1.76 -3.52
C ILE A 159 -0.13 -1.66 -4.77
N GLU A 160 1.18 -1.95 -4.66
CA GLU A 160 2.06 -1.95 -5.83
C GLU A 160 1.59 -2.97 -6.86
N GLU A 161 1.27 -4.18 -6.38
CA GLU A 161 0.80 -5.29 -7.21
C GLU A 161 -0.62 -5.05 -7.74
N LEU A 162 -1.52 -4.54 -6.91
CA LEU A 162 -2.90 -4.27 -7.31
C LEU A 162 -2.98 -3.22 -8.40
N VAL A 163 -2.23 -2.12 -8.27
CA VAL A 163 -2.22 -1.05 -9.27
C VAL A 163 -1.54 -1.50 -10.56
N GLU A 164 -0.48 -2.32 -10.49
CA GLU A 164 0.14 -2.94 -11.67
C GLU A 164 -0.85 -3.85 -12.41
N LYS A 165 -1.51 -4.79 -11.71
CA LYS A 165 -2.53 -5.68 -12.30
C LYS A 165 -3.70 -4.91 -12.88
N LEU A 166 -4.18 -3.88 -12.17
CA LEU A 166 -5.23 -2.99 -12.66
C LEU A 166 -4.82 -2.25 -13.94
N SER A 167 -3.54 -1.84 -14.04
CA SER A 167 -3.02 -1.17 -15.24
C SER A 167 -2.94 -2.09 -16.45
N LEU A 168 -2.69 -3.39 -16.23
CA LEU A 168 -2.63 -4.44 -17.26
C LEU A 168 -4.02 -5.03 -17.59
N GLY A 169 -5.05 -4.74 -16.78
CA GLY A 169 -6.36 -5.37 -16.93
C GLY A 169 -6.42 -6.81 -16.42
N GLU A 170 -5.43 -7.23 -15.62
CA GLU A 170 -5.27 -8.58 -15.07
C GLU A 170 -5.77 -8.69 -13.62
N LEU A 171 -6.47 -7.66 -13.12
CA LEU A 171 -7.04 -7.69 -11.78
C LEU A 171 -8.23 -8.65 -11.74
N SER A 172 -8.24 -9.56 -10.77
CA SER A 172 -9.32 -10.54 -10.55
C SER A 172 -10.66 -9.82 -10.38
N LYS A 173 -11.65 -10.18 -11.19
CA LYS A 173 -13.01 -9.61 -11.12
C LYS A 173 -13.81 -10.21 -9.97
N ASP A 174 -13.44 -11.40 -9.51
CA ASP A 174 -14.09 -12.07 -8.39
C ASP A 174 -13.70 -11.40 -7.06
N ASP A 175 -12.41 -11.05 -6.90
CA ASP A 175 -11.90 -10.39 -5.71
C ASP A 175 -12.17 -8.87 -5.70
N TYR A 176 -12.20 -8.25 -6.89
CA TYR A 176 -12.39 -6.80 -7.07
C TYR A 176 -13.50 -6.52 -8.10
N PRO A 177 -14.78 -6.74 -7.74
CA PRO A 177 -15.90 -6.53 -8.66
C PRO A 177 -16.08 -5.05 -9.00
N CYS A 178 -16.39 -4.77 -10.27
CA CYS A 178 -16.74 -3.42 -10.71
C CYS A 178 -18.23 -3.17 -10.45
N MET A 179 -18.58 -2.18 -9.63
CA MET A 179 -19.98 -1.82 -9.40
C MET A 179 -20.66 -1.23 -10.64
N ASN A 180 -19.86 -0.62 -11.53
CA ASN A 180 -20.32 -0.03 -12.77
C ASN A 180 -19.59 -0.72 -13.92
N ASP A 181 -19.94 -1.97 -14.22
CA ASP A 181 -19.53 -2.52 -15.50
C ASP A 181 -20.04 -1.57 -16.59
N PRO A 182 -19.20 -1.14 -17.54
CA PRO A 182 -19.72 -0.51 -18.73
C PRO A 182 -20.59 -1.58 -19.40
N SER A 183 -21.91 -1.46 -19.22
CA SER A 183 -22.88 -2.15 -20.06
C SER A 183 -22.36 -2.04 -21.48
N PRO A 184 -22.18 -3.15 -22.22
CA PRO A 184 -21.66 -3.09 -23.58
C PRO A 184 -22.56 -2.09 -24.29
N SER A 185 -22.00 -0.92 -24.61
CA SER A 185 -22.70 0.09 -25.37
C SER A 185 -23.18 -0.65 -26.60
N PHE A 186 -24.51 -0.72 -26.74
CA PHE A 186 -25.21 -1.23 -27.89
C PHE A 186 -24.83 -0.35 -29.09
N HIS A 187 -23.62 -0.55 -29.60
CA HIS A 187 -23.24 -0.26 -30.96
C HIS A 187 -23.12 -1.65 -31.56
N GLY A 188 -24.27 -2.11 -32.08
CA GLY A 188 -24.31 -3.30 -32.90
C GLY A 188 -23.27 -3.15 -34.01
N SER A 189 -22.22 -3.95 -33.93
CA SER A 189 -21.39 -4.30 -35.05
C SER A 189 -22.25 -5.13 -36.00
N SER A 190 -23.01 -4.45 -36.86
CA SER A 190 -23.51 -5.06 -38.09
C SER A 190 -22.43 -4.93 -39.16
N PRO A 191 -22.15 -5.99 -39.94
CA PRO A 191 -21.07 -6.00 -40.91
C PRO A 191 -21.41 -5.08 -42.09
N ALA A 192 -20.45 -4.26 -42.49
CA ALA A 192 -20.57 -3.38 -43.65
C ALA A 192 -20.66 -4.22 -44.94
N ALA A 193 -21.85 -4.23 -45.55
CA ALA A 193 -22.03 -4.50 -46.97
C ALA A 193 -22.17 -3.15 -47.70
N ALA A 194 -21.45 -3.03 -48.82
CA ALA A 194 -21.37 -1.84 -49.64
C ALA A 194 -22.68 -1.51 -50.35
N SER A 195 -23.05 -0.23 -50.40
CA SER A 195 -23.66 0.37 -51.59
C SER A 195 -23.67 1.90 -51.52
N ILE A 196 -23.27 2.47 -52.65
CA ILE A 196 -23.20 3.87 -53.07
C ILE A 196 -24.60 4.51 -53.07
N HIS A 197 -24.75 5.76 -52.64
CA HIS A 197 -25.53 6.84 -53.29
C HIS A 197 -25.47 8.16 -52.48
N GLU A 198 -25.33 9.28 -53.20
CA GLU A 198 -25.11 10.65 -52.70
C GLU A 198 -26.37 11.41 -52.24
N ALA A 199 -26.14 12.28 -51.23
CA ALA A 199 -26.73 13.60 -50.90
C ALA A 199 -28.21 13.74 -50.44
N PRO A 200 -28.59 14.83 -49.69
CA PRO A 200 -27.80 15.97 -49.19
C PRO A 200 -27.87 16.23 -47.67
N VAL A 201 -27.04 17.19 -47.26
CA VAL A 201 -26.74 17.68 -45.90
C VAL A 201 -27.93 18.43 -45.28
N ALA A 202 -28.35 18.03 -44.07
CA ALA A 202 -29.25 18.78 -43.21
C ALA A 202 -28.49 19.39 -42.02
N HIS A 203 -28.27 20.71 -42.06
CA HIS A 203 -27.70 21.48 -40.96
C HIS A 203 -28.72 21.61 -39.82
N SER A 204 -28.51 20.90 -38.71
CA SER A 204 -29.23 21.16 -37.45
C SER A 204 -28.44 22.15 -36.60
N MET A 205 -28.84 23.42 -36.65
CA MET A 205 -28.42 24.45 -35.72
C MET A 205 -29.06 24.22 -34.34
N ARG A 206 -28.38 23.47 -33.47
CA ARG A 206 -28.53 23.61 -32.02
C ARG A 206 -27.17 23.84 -31.39
N SER A 207 -26.81 25.12 -31.33
CA SER A 207 -25.71 25.64 -30.51
C SER A 207 -25.93 25.23 -29.05
N ARG A 208 -25.23 24.19 -28.59
CA ARG A 208 -24.98 24.01 -27.15
C ARG A 208 -23.79 24.91 -26.79
N ARG A 209 -24.10 26.11 -26.29
CA ARG A 209 -23.12 26.95 -25.62
C ARG A 209 -22.57 26.19 -24.41
N THR A 210 -21.32 25.76 -24.48
CA THR A 210 -20.54 25.35 -23.30
C THR A 210 -20.44 26.55 -22.34
N PRO A 211 -20.75 26.41 -21.03
CA PRO A 211 -20.62 27.50 -20.06
C PRO A 211 -19.18 28.04 -20.00
N THR A 212 -19.05 29.36 -20.05
CA THR A 212 -17.79 30.11 -20.18
C THR A 212 -16.80 29.91 -19.02
N TRP A 213 -17.22 29.32 -17.89
CA TRP A 213 -16.33 28.95 -16.78
C TRP A 213 -15.38 27.78 -17.10
N ALA A 214 -15.66 26.99 -18.14
CA ALA A 214 -14.83 25.83 -18.52
C ALA A 214 -13.80 26.15 -19.63
N ARG A 215 -13.55 27.42 -19.96
CA ARG A 215 -12.50 27.80 -20.92
C ARG A 215 -11.16 27.98 -20.21
N PRO A 216 -10.12 27.20 -20.53
CA PRO A 216 -8.77 27.49 -20.05
C PRO A 216 -8.26 28.74 -20.79
N ARG A 217 -8.09 29.85 -20.06
CA ARG A 217 -7.32 30.99 -20.57
C ARG A 217 -5.85 30.59 -20.56
N GLY A 218 -5.31 30.24 -21.72
CA GLY A 218 -3.87 30.19 -21.93
C GLY A 218 -3.45 31.47 -22.62
N SER A 219 -3.10 32.50 -21.84
CA SER A 219 -2.17 33.53 -22.29
C SER A 219 -0.80 33.15 -21.75
N ASP A 220 0.13 33.03 -22.68
CA ASP A 220 1.56 32.91 -22.46
C ASP A 220 2.09 34.34 -22.32
N ASP A 221 2.04 34.87 -21.12
CA ASP A 221 2.72 36.11 -20.75
C ASP A 221 3.67 35.81 -19.60
N GLY A 222 4.95 35.77 -19.98
CA GLY A 222 6.07 35.40 -19.14
C GLY A 222 6.22 36.24 -17.89
N TYR A 223 6.99 35.66 -16.96
CA TYR A 223 7.44 36.22 -15.69
C TYR A 223 6.56 35.89 -14.47
N SER A 224 6.73 34.68 -13.93
CA SER A 224 6.50 34.40 -12.51
C SER A 224 7.25 33.14 -12.08
N SER A 225 8.23 33.34 -11.20
CA SER A 225 8.96 32.30 -10.48
C SER A 225 8.05 31.61 -9.47
N ASP A 226 7.26 30.63 -9.91
CA ASP A 226 6.78 29.53 -9.06
C ASP A 226 6.31 28.34 -9.92
N SER A 227 7.26 27.57 -10.46
CA SER A 227 7.01 26.65 -11.58
C SER A 227 6.85 25.18 -11.20
N VAL A 228 7.04 24.77 -9.95
CA VAL A 228 6.98 23.33 -9.60
C VAL A 228 5.54 22.79 -9.65
N ILE A 229 4.55 23.60 -9.26
CA ILE A 229 3.13 23.18 -9.24
C ILE A 229 2.49 23.25 -10.63
N ARG A 230 2.94 24.17 -11.50
CA ARG A 230 2.35 24.31 -12.85
C ARG A 230 2.84 23.24 -13.83
N HIS A 231 4.12 22.85 -13.78
CA HIS A 231 4.66 21.78 -14.64
C HIS A 231 4.03 20.42 -14.34
N THR A 232 3.74 20.11 -13.07
CA THR A 232 3.02 18.87 -12.74
C THR A 232 1.61 18.88 -13.33
N SER A 233 0.87 19.98 -13.22
CA SER A 233 -0.53 20.05 -13.70
C SER A 233 -0.70 19.87 -15.22
N SER A 234 0.25 20.33 -16.03
CA SER A 234 0.19 20.19 -17.51
C SER A 234 0.61 18.80 -17.97
N ASP A 235 1.60 18.19 -17.32
CA ASP A 235 2.01 16.80 -17.58
C ASP A 235 0.93 15.81 -17.15
N LEU A 236 0.23 16.08 -16.04
CA LEU A 236 -0.91 15.28 -15.58
C LEU A 236 -2.10 15.28 -16.55
N LYS A 237 -2.29 16.33 -17.35
CA LYS A 237 -3.35 16.35 -18.39
C LYS A 237 -3.03 15.46 -19.60
N LYS A 238 -1.77 15.06 -19.80
CA LYS A 238 -1.34 14.11 -20.83
C LYS A 238 -1.31 12.66 -20.34
N ARG A 239 -1.44 12.45 -19.04
CA ARG A 239 -1.43 11.11 -18.42
C ARG A 239 -2.80 10.46 -18.63
N GLY A 240 -2.80 9.13 -18.80
CA GLY A 240 -4.02 8.34 -19.06
C GLY A 240 -5.06 8.44 -17.93
N LYS A 241 -6.12 7.60 -18.00
CA LYS A 241 -7.19 7.57 -16.99
C LYS A 241 -6.62 7.58 -15.57
N ARG A 242 -7.12 8.39 -14.63
CA ARG A 242 -6.57 8.41 -13.26
C ARG A 242 -6.90 7.10 -12.52
N ILE A 243 -6.07 6.73 -11.55
CA ILE A 243 -6.34 5.63 -10.60
C ILE A 243 -6.49 6.27 -9.22
N PHE A 244 -7.65 6.08 -8.60
CA PHE A 244 -7.88 6.49 -7.22
C PHE A 244 -7.90 5.24 -6.34
N VAL A 245 -7.09 5.22 -5.28
CA VAL A 245 -7.09 4.17 -4.27
C VAL A 245 -7.44 4.81 -2.94
N PHE A 246 -8.42 4.25 -2.24
CA PHE A 246 -8.78 4.68 -0.88
C PHE A 246 -8.55 3.55 0.11
N ILE A 247 -7.70 3.78 1.12
CA ILE A 247 -7.44 2.81 2.19
C ILE A 247 -8.19 3.25 3.46
N ALA A 248 -9.21 2.48 3.83
CA ALA A 248 -9.91 2.66 5.09
C ALA A 248 -9.03 2.17 6.27
N GLY A 249 -9.03 2.91 7.37
CA GLY A 249 -8.28 2.56 8.59
C GLY A 249 -6.90 3.21 8.69
N GLY A 250 -6.31 3.59 7.56
CA GLY A 250 -5.06 4.35 7.48
C GLY A 250 -4.13 3.84 6.38
N ALA A 251 -3.35 4.73 5.78
CA ALA A 251 -2.32 4.39 4.80
C ALA A 251 -0.93 4.65 5.37
N THR A 252 0.08 3.97 4.83
CA THR A 252 1.47 4.07 5.27
C THR A 252 2.31 4.90 4.29
N ARG A 253 3.43 5.43 4.78
CA ARG A 253 4.38 6.18 3.93
C ARG A 253 5.00 5.31 2.83
N SER A 254 5.10 3.99 3.03
CA SER A 254 5.59 3.06 2.01
C SER A 254 4.59 2.91 0.86
N GLU A 255 3.28 2.84 1.15
CA GLU A 255 2.22 2.83 0.14
C GLU A 255 2.16 4.14 -0.64
N LEU A 256 2.31 5.29 0.04
CA LEU A 256 2.39 6.60 -0.61
C LEU A 256 3.59 6.68 -1.56
N ARG A 257 4.77 6.23 -1.12
CA ARG A 257 5.98 6.16 -1.95
C ARG A 257 5.76 5.31 -3.20
N VAL A 258 5.08 4.17 -3.06
CA VAL A 258 4.74 3.28 -4.17
C VAL A 258 3.81 3.97 -5.17
N CYS A 259 2.76 4.64 -4.71
CA CYS A 259 1.83 5.35 -5.61
C CYS A 259 2.56 6.42 -6.44
N HIS A 260 3.49 7.16 -5.82
CA HIS A 260 4.33 8.13 -6.53
C HIS A 260 5.25 7.44 -7.56
N LYS A 261 5.90 6.33 -7.19
CA LYS A 261 6.75 5.53 -8.09
C LYS A 261 5.96 5.02 -9.30
N LEU A 262 4.76 4.46 -9.06
CA LEU A 262 3.90 3.93 -10.11
C LEU A 262 3.36 5.01 -11.04
N THR A 263 3.13 6.21 -10.52
CA THR A 263 2.71 7.34 -11.35
C THR A 263 3.73 7.64 -12.47
N GLY A 264 5.02 7.62 -12.13
CA GLY A 264 6.11 7.69 -13.10
C GLY A 264 6.13 6.49 -14.04
N LYS A 265 6.18 5.27 -13.47
CA LYS A 265 6.33 4.01 -14.22
C LYS A 265 5.22 3.75 -15.24
N LEU A 266 3.97 4.04 -14.88
CA LEU A 266 2.78 3.75 -15.69
C LEU A 266 2.36 4.92 -16.59
N ASN A 267 3.05 6.06 -16.47
CA ASN A 267 2.64 7.33 -17.09
C ASN A 267 1.14 7.66 -16.87
N ARG A 268 0.65 7.38 -15.66
CA ARG A 268 -0.76 7.42 -15.30
C ARG A 268 -0.85 7.91 -13.86
N GLU A 269 -1.69 8.89 -13.57
CA GLU A 269 -1.78 9.44 -12.21
C GLU A 269 -2.39 8.40 -11.25
N VAL A 270 -1.67 8.09 -10.17
CA VAL A 270 -2.15 7.25 -9.06
C VAL A 270 -2.31 8.13 -7.83
N VAL A 271 -3.54 8.32 -7.38
CA VAL A 271 -3.90 9.12 -6.21
C VAL A 271 -4.27 8.19 -5.07
N LEU A 272 -3.55 8.29 -3.96
CA LEU A 272 -3.84 7.58 -2.73
C LEU A 272 -4.60 8.49 -1.77
N GLY A 273 -5.76 8.04 -1.32
CA GLY A 273 -6.52 8.59 -0.20
C GLY A 273 -6.60 7.59 0.95
N SER A 274 -6.75 8.09 2.17
CA SER A 274 -6.97 7.26 3.35
C SER A 274 -7.67 8.06 4.45
N THR A 275 -8.13 7.37 5.49
CA THR A 275 -8.68 8.03 6.69
C THR A 275 -7.60 8.75 7.51
N SER A 276 -6.37 8.24 7.51
CA SER A 276 -5.20 8.83 8.16
C SER A 276 -3.91 8.33 7.49
N ILE A 277 -2.77 8.98 7.75
CA ILE A 277 -1.45 8.46 7.39
C ILE A 277 -0.79 7.98 8.67
N ASP A 278 -0.59 6.67 8.78
CA ASP A 278 -0.14 6.03 10.01
C ASP A 278 1.33 5.64 9.96
N ASP A 279 2.04 5.93 11.04
CA ASP A 279 3.33 5.33 11.37
C ASP A 279 3.11 4.08 12.26
N PRO A 280 4.08 3.15 12.39
CA PRO A 280 3.88 1.86 13.09
C PRO A 280 3.31 2.00 14.51
N GLN A 281 3.74 3.00 15.27
CA GLN A 281 3.22 3.29 16.61
C GLN A 281 1.71 3.57 16.61
N GLN A 282 1.24 4.39 15.66
CA GLN A 282 -0.17 4.77 15.57
C GLN A 282 -1.03 3.55 15.20
N PHE A 283 -0.53 2.70 14.29
CA PHE A 283 -1.19 1.45 13.94
C PHE A 283 -1.29 0.50 15.14
N ILE A 284 -0.21 0.35 15.91
CA ILE A 284 -0.21 -0.45 17.15
C ILE A 284 -1.24 0.09 18.16
N THR A 285 -1.30 1.40 18.36
CA THR A 285 -2.26 2.02 19.29
C THR A 285 -3.71 1.74 18.87
N LYS A 286 -4.03 1.84 17.57
CA LYS A 286 -5.36 1.50 17.05
C LYS A 286 -5.69 0.02 17.31
N LEU A 287 -4.73 -0.87 17.11
CA LEU A 287 -4.90 -2.30 17.39
C LEU A 287 -5.07 -2.62 18.87
N LYS A 288 -4.46 -1.87 19.78
CA LYS A 288 -4.71 -2.03 21.23
C LYS A 288 -6.13 -1.65 21.62
N GLN A 289 -6.70 -0.66 20.93
CA GLN A 289 -8.04 -0.14 21.20
C GLN A 289 -9.16 -0.97 20.55
N LEU A 290 -8.81 -1.78 19.55
CA LEU A 290 -9.74 -2.75 18.97
C LEU A 290 -10.16 -3.74 20.05
N THR A 291 -11.43 -3.70 20.42
CA THR A 291 -12.05 -4.72 21.26
C THR A 291 -12.98 -5.54 20.39
N PRO A 292 -13.15 -6.84 20.65
CA PRO A 292 -14.24 -7.63 20.09
C PRO A 292 -15.55 -7.22 20.77
N SER A 293 -15.89 -5.93 20.75
CA SER A 293 -17.26 -5.52 20.95
C SER A 293 -17.99 -5.89 19.67
N GLU A 294 -19.06 -6.68 19.83
CA GLU A 294 -19.97 -7.04 18.74
C GLU A 294 -20.24 -5.78 17.92
N ILE A 295 -19.80 -5.77 16.67
CA ILE A 295 -20.25 -4.77 15.70
C ILE A 295 -21.74 -5.07 15.52
N SER A 296 -22.54 -4.52 16.42
CA SER A 296 -23.98 -4.53 16.32
C SER A 296 -24.31 -3.73 15.08
N LEU A 297 -24.76 -4.44 14.04
CA LEU A 297 -25.30 -3.84 12.82
C LEU A 297 -26.58 -3.02 13.10
N ASP A 298 -27.11 -3.05 14.33
CA ASP A 298 -28.31 -2.31 14.73
C ASP A 298 -28.09 -0.79 14.85
N ASP A 299 -26.83 -0.31 14.87
CA ASP A 299 -26.52 1.13 14.92
C ASP A 299 -26.43 1.79 13.52
N LEU A 300 -26.56 1.01 12.44
CA LEU A 300 -26.65 1.53 11.08
C LEU A 300 -28.11 1.81 10.73
N GLN A 301 -28.64 2.95 11.17
CA GLN A 301 -29.80 3.55 10.53
C GLN A 301 -29.38 4.02 9.12
N ILE A 302 -29.73 3.23 8.10
CA ILE A 302 -29.83 3.67 6.70
C ILE A 302 -31.21 4.30 6.50
#